data_AF-A0A3P6FRB7-F1
#
_entry.id   AF-A0A3P6FRB7-F1
#
_cell.length_a   1.000
_cell.length_b   1.000
_cell.length_c   1.000
_cell.angle_alpha   90.00
_cell.angle_beta   90.00
_cell.angle_gamma   90.00
#
_symmetry.space_group_name_H-M   'P 1'
#
loop_
_entity.id
_entity.type
_entity.pdbx_description
1 polymer ?
#
loop_
_entity_poly.entity_id
_entity_poly.type
_entity_poly.pdbx_seq_one_letter_code
_entity_poly.pdbx_strand_id
1 'polypeptide(L)'
;MEHNLRRESSDPIPVDILIAIFSLVPGKSTSRFRCVAKVWASILRLPEFKELFLTESFTRPRLFFAIDSYDDDKLIFYSTC
;
A
#
# COMPACT_ATOMS: atom_id res chain seq x y z
N MET A 1 -38.92 8.69 -10.29
CA MET A 1 -37.94 8.46 -11.38
C MET A 1 -36.58 8.39 -10.69
N GLU A 2 -36.23 7.26 -10.07
CA GLU A 2 -35.61 6.08 -10.74
C GLU A 2 -34.37 6.54 -11.51
N HIS A 3 -33.15 6.32 -11.03
CA HIS A 3 -32.54 5.00 -11.11
C HIS A 3 -31.65 4.69 -9.90
N ASN A 4 -32.14 3.80 -9.04
CA ASN A 4 -31.33 3.06 -8.07
C ASN A 4 -30.43 2.08 -8.85
N LEU A 5 -29.17 2.44 -9.12
CA LEU A 5 -28.17 1.42 -9.45
C LEU A 5 -27.72 0.75 -8.15
N ARG A 6 -28.56 -0.19 -7.73
CA ARG A 6 -28.29 -1.26 -6.78
C ARG A 6 -26.98 -1.95 -7.24
N ARG A 7 -25.84 -1.54 -6.69
CA ARG A 7 -24.62 -2.35 -6.76
C ARG A 7 -24.94 -3.61 -5.96
N GLU A 8 -24.87 -4.75 -6.63
CA GLU A 8 -25.09 -6.07 -6.06
C GLU A 8 -24.41 -6.16 -4.69
N SER A 9 -25.19 -6.57 -3.70
CA SER A 9 -24.75 -6.83 -2.33
C SER A 9 -23.80 -8.03 -2.33
N SER A 10 -22.55 -7.80 -2.71
CA SER A 10 -21.44 -8.53 -2.12
C SER A 10 -21.09 -7.77 -0.85
N ASP A 11 -21.16 -8.42 0.31
CA ASP A 11 -20.76 -7.79 1.56
C ASP A 11 -19.38 -7.16 1.38
N PRO A 12 -19.22 -5.86 1.68
CA PRO A 12 -17.94 -5.19 1.50
C PRO A 12 -16.90 -5.88 2.38
N ILE A 13 -15.71 -6.13 1.83
CA ILE A 13 -14.58 -6.67 2.60
C ILE A 13 -14.39 -5.76 3.84
N PRO A 14 -14.33 -6.33 5.05
CA PRO A 14 -14.11 -5.55 6.26
C PRO A 14 -12.85 -4.68 6.19
N VAL A 15 -12.90 -3.50 6.80
CA VAL A 15 -11.83 -2.48 6.70
C VAL A 15 -10.52 -2.98 7.31
N ASP A 16 -10.58 -3.70 8.42
CA ASP A 16 -9.46 -4.36 9.08
C ASP A 16 -8.75 -5.36 8.17
N ILE A 17 -9.51 -6.15 7.39
CA ILE A 17 -8.95 -7.07 6.41
C ILE A 17 -8.28 -6.32 5.26
N LEU A 18 -8.88 -5.22 4.78
CA LEU A 18 -8.25 -4.36 3.77
C LEU A 18 -6.95 -3.73 4.27
N ILE A 19 -6.92 -3.28 5.53
CA ILE A 19 -5.72 -2.76 6.19
C ILE A 19 -4.64 -3.84 6.21
N ALA A 20 -4.96 -5.08 6.63
CA ALA A 20 -4.02 -6.19 6.64
C ALA A 20 -3.47 -6.46 5.22
N ILE A 21 -4.32 -6.55 4.20
CA ILE A 21 -3.91 -6.77 2.80
C ILE A 21 -2.97 -5.67 2.31
N PHE A 22 -3.31 -4.40 2.53
CA PHE A 22 -2.47 -3.29 2.09
C PHE A 22 -1.13 -3.21 2.83
N SER A 23 -1.06 -3.74 4.06
CA SER A 23 0.17 -3.84 4.83
C SER A 23 1.14 -4.92 4.34
N LEU A 24 0.65 -5.89 3.55
CA LEU A 24 1.48 -6.96 2.99
C LEU A 24 2.23 -6.56 1.72
N VAL A 25 1.84 -5.46 1.07
CA VAL A 25 2.43 -5.05 -0.22
C VAL A 25 3.45 -3.93 -0.05
N PRO A 26 4.47 -3.84 -0.93
CA PRO A 26 5.44 -2.75 -0.88
C PRO A 26 4.77 -1.39 -1.06
N GLY A 27 5.30 -0.36 -0.38
CA GLY A 27 4.70 0.99 -0.37
C GLY A 27 4.51 1.61 -1.77
N LYS A 28 5.35 1.24 -2.75
CA LYS A 28 5.17 1.65 -4.16
C LYS A 28 3.84 1.13 -4.73
N SER A 29 3.47 -0.11 -4.44
CA SER A 29 2.20 -0.71 -4.87
C SER A 29 1.02 -0.07 -4.14
N THR A 30 1.15 0.13 -2.82
CA THR A 30 0.15 0.83 -1.99
C THR A 30 -0.18 2.22 -2.53
N SER A 31 0.83 2.95 -3.03
CA SER A 31 0.62 4.27 -3.60
C SER A 31 -0.34 4.28 -4.80
N ARG A 32 -0.32 3.19 -5.61
CA ARG A 32 -1.18 2.99 -6.79
C ARG A 32 -2.61 2.63 -6.40
N PHE A 33 -2.82 1.90 -5.30
CA PHE A 33 -4.15 1.54 -4.80
C PHE A 33 -5.01 2.74 -4.43
N ARG A 34 -4.41 3.87 -4.07
CA ARG A 34 -5.13 5.14 -3.85
C ARG A 34 -5.87 5.63 -5.11
N CYS A 35 -5.42 5.25 -6.29
CA CYS A 35 -6.03 5.65 -7.56
C CYS A 35 -7.13 4.68 -8.01
N VAL A 36 -7.27 3.51 -7.38
CA VAL A 36 -8.22 2.47 -7.80
C VAL A 36 -9.63 2.77 -7.28
N ALA A 37 -9.77 3.17 -6.02
CA ALA A 37 -11.06 3.46 -5.41
C ALA A 37 -10.96 4.55 -4.34
N LYS A 38 -12.01 5.37 -4.22
CA LYS A 38 -12.12 6.40 -3.17
C LYS A 38 -12.06 5.79 -1.76
N VAL A 39 -12.72 4.64 -1.56
CA VAL A 39 -12.75 3.90 -0.29
C VAL A 39 -11.35 3.42 0.10
N TRP A 40 -10.58 2.91 -0.86
CA TRP A 40 -9.20 2.46 -0.60
C TRP A 40 -8.30 3.65 -0.30
N ALA A 41 -8.46 4.76 -1.01
CA ALA A 41 -7.74 6.00 -0.74
C ALA A 41 -8.03 6.56 0.66
N SER A 42 -9.24 6.39 1.22
CA SER A 42 -9.53 6.74 2.61
C SER A 42 -8.88 5.78 3.61
N ILE A 43 -8.94 4.46 3.36
CA ILE A 43 -8.32 3.45 4.24
C ILE A 43 -6.82 3.66 4.34
N LEU A 44 -6.14 3.90 3.21
CA LEU A 44 -4.69 4.11 3.16
C LEU A 44 -4.23 5.42 3.84
N ARG A 45 -5.15 6.29 4.24
CA ARG A 45 -4.87 7.50 5.02
C ARG A 45 -5.08 7.32 6.51
N LEU A 46 -5.68 6.21 6.95
CA LEU A 46 -5.94 5.94 8.36
C LEU A 46 -4.63 5.83 9.15
N PRO A 47 -4.58 6.37 10.39
CA PRO A 47 -3.44 6.20 11.27
C PRO A 47 -3.12 4.73 11.55
N GLU A 48 -4.15 3.91 11.79
CA GLU A 48 -4.03 2.47 12.06
C GLU A 48 -3.30 1.74 10.93
N PHE A 49 -3.64 2.07 9.67
CA PHE A 49 -2.95 1.53 8.52
C PHE A 49 -1.45 1.92 8.53
N LYS A 50 -1.13 3.19 8.80
CA LYS A 50 0.27 3.65 8.82
C LYS A 50 1.08 2.96 9.90
N GLU A 51 0.53 2.83 11.10
CA GLU A 51 1.20 2.18 12.23
C GLU A 51 1.45 0.70 11.95
N LEU A 52 0.42 -0.01 11.47
CA LEU A 52 0.56 -1.42 11.10
C LEU A 52 1.55 -1.60 9.95
N PHE A 53 1.42 -0.81 8.88
CA PHE A 53 2.31 -0.86 7.72
C PHE A 53 3.77 -0.64 8.13
N LEU A 54 4.05 0.34 8.98
CA LEU A 54 5.40 0.60 9.47
C LEU A 54 5.92 -0.55 10.32
N THR A 55 5.14 -1.01 11.30
CA THR A 55 5.50 -2.13 12.18
C THR A 55 5.85 -3.38 11.37
N GLU A 56 4.96 -3.77 10.46
CA GLU A 56 5.15 -4.91 9.56
C GLU A 56 6.39 -4.72 8.66
N SER A 57 6.58 -3.53 8.08
CA SER A 57 7.74 -3.23 7.22
C SER A 57 9.08 -3.32 7.96
N PHE A 58 9.11 -3.04 9.27
CA PHE A 58 10.32 -3.16 10.09
C PHE A 58 10.65 -4.60 10.48
N THR A 59 9.64 -5.47 10.59
CA THR A 59 9.84 -6.89 10.94
C THR A 59 10.23 -7.76 9.74
N ARG A 60 9.95 -7.31 8.51
CA ARG A 60 10.28 -8.06 7.29
C ARG A 60 11.78 -7.99 6.99
N PRO A 61 12.42 -9.09 6.54
CA PRO A 61 13.80 -9.05 6.07
C PRO A 61 13.93 -8.03 4.93
N ARG A 62 14.67 -6.94 5.17
CA ARG A 62 14.86 -5.87 4.18
C ARG A 62 16.12 -6.15 3.38
N LEU A 63 15.97 -6.32 2.07
CA LEU A 63 17.12 -6.34 1.18
C LEU A 63 17.54 -4.89 0.94
N PHE A 64 18.62 -4.47 1.59
CA PHE A 64 19.25 -3.17 1.37
C PHE A 64 20.50 -3.37 0.53
N PHE A 65 20.53 -2.78 -0.66
CA PHE A 65 21.67 -2.87 -1.57
C PHE A 65 21.93 -1.53 -2.25
N ALA A 66 23.21 -1.26 -2.50
CA ALA A 66 23.67 -0.11 -3.26
C ALA A 66 24.09 -0.59 -4.65
N ILE A 67 23.64 0.12 -5.68
CA ILE A 67 24.13 -0.06 -7.05
C ILE A 67 25.02 1.12 -7.38
N ASP A 68 26.21 0.82 -7.87
CA ASP A 68 27.12 1.81 -8.43
C ASP A 68 26.70 2.15 -9.87
N SER A 69 26.45 3.42 -10.17
CA SER A 69 26.16 3.86 -11.53
C SER A 69 27.44 4.29 -12.24
N TYR A 70 27.78 3.57 -13.31
CA TYR A 70 29.01 3.77 -14.09
C TYR A 70 29.24 5.18 -14.64
N ASP A 71 28.19 6.00 -14.79
CA ASP A 71 28.27 7.28 -15.50
C ASP A 71 28.44 8.52 -14.60
N ASP A 72 28.25 8.41 -13.27
CA ASP A 72 27.98 9.61 -12.44
C ASP A 72 28.56 9.57 -11.01
N ASP A 73 29.47 8.63 -10.68
CA ASP A 73 29.98 8.40 -9.31
C ASP A 73 28.85 8.33 -8.25
N LYS A 74 27.68 7.85 -8.68
CA LYS A 74 26.44 7.93 -7.92
C LYS A 74 26.05 6.55 -7.41
N LEU A 75 25.99 6.45 -6.08
CA LEU A 75 25.42 5.29 -5.41
C LEU A 75 23.89 5.42 -5.36
N ILE A 76 23.21 4.45 -5.96
CA ILE A 76 21.75 4.34 -5.89
C ILE A 76 21.39 3.31 -4.81
N PHE A 77 20.72 3.76 -3.76
CA PHE A 77 20.27 2.91 -2.68
C PHE A 77 18.87 2.36 -2.96
N TYR A 78 18.73 1.03 -2.87
CA TYR A 78 17.46 0.34 -2.93
C TYR A 78 17.18 -0.38 -1.62
N SER A 79 15.94 -0.27 -1.15
CA SER A 79 15.41 -1.06 -0.04
C SER A 79 14.11 -1.69 -0.49
N THR A 80 13.94 -2.98 -0.21
CA THR A 80 12.60 -3.56 -0.18
C THR A 80 11.90 -3.05 1.09
N CYS A 81 10.71 -2.48 0.95
CA CYS A 81 9.82 -2.16 2.07
C CYS A 81 8.86 -3.33 2.27
#